data_AF-A0A378PZR0-F1
#
_entry.id   AF-A0A378PZR0-F1
#
_cell.length_a   1.000
_cell.length_b   1.000
_cell.length_c   1.000
_cell.angle_alpha   90.00
_cell.angle_beta   90.00
_cell.angle_gamma   90.00
#
_symmetry.space_group_name_H-M   'P 1'
#
loop_
_entity.id
_entity.type
_entity.pdbx_description
1 polymer ?
#
loop_
_entity_poly.entity_id
_entity_poly.type
_entity_poly.pdbx_seq_one_letter_code
_entity_poly.pdbx_strand_id
1 'polypeptide(L)'
;MKKILLLDIENVTVKADEIFAFCQKYDRVYVSFAKTPAIFALQDIELLSKLLNYKLFLITMAENKKSNGADFGLAFYAGVLSSQFEPNKTKFYILSSDRDFEHIARLLQKKSFKVKQVTKE
;
A
#
# COMPACT_ATOMS: atom_id res chain seq x y z
N MET A 1 -1.69 -9.51 15.86
CA MET A 1 -0.64 -9.34 14.84
C MET A 1 -1.07 -8.25 13.90
N LYS A 2 -0.33 -7.14 13.85
CA LYS A 2 -0.62 -5.97 13.02
C LYS A 2 -0.49 -6.34 11.54
N LYS A 3 -1.45 -5.94 10.72
CA LYS A 3 -1.47 -6.17 9.27
C LYS A 3 -1.25 -4.85 8.55
N ILE A 4 -0.15 -4.77 7.82
CA ILE A 4 0.21 -3.60 7.02
C ILE A 4 0.00 -3.96 5.56
N LEU A 5 -0.80 -3.17 4.84
CA LEU A 5 -0.97 -3.27 3.40
C LEU A 5 -0.10 -2.23 2.69
N LEU A 6 0.68 -2.68 1.72
CA LEU A 6 1.37 -1.88 0.72
C LEU A 6 0.60 -2.06 -0.59
N LEU A 7 -0.03 -1.00 -1.08
CA LEU A 7 -0.91 -1.00 -2.24
C LEU A 7 -0.28 -0.20 -3.38
N ASP A 8 -0.01 -0.90 -4.46
CA ASP A 8 0.33 -0.32 -5.75
C ASP A 8 -0.96 -0.10 -6.55
N ILE A 9 -1.46 1.14 -6.53
CA ILE A 9 -2.73 1.49 -7.16
C ILE A 9 -2.61 1.66 -8.69
N GLU A 10 -1.40 1.76 -9.22
CA GLU A 10 -1.19 1.90 -10.67
C GLU A 10 -1.29 0.55 -11.38
N ASN A 11 -0.73 -0.49 -10.78
CA ASN A 11 -0.83 -1.86 -11.31
C ASN A 11 -2.11 -2.58 -10.88
N VAL A 12 -2.80 -2.07 -9.85
CA VAL A 12 -4.06 -2.63 -9.36
C VAL A 12 -5.10 -1.52 -9.29
N THR A 13 -5.82 -1.31 -10.40
CA THR A 13 -6.97 -0.39 -10.42
C THR A 13 -7.98 -0.82 -9.36
N VAL A 14 -8.13 -0.01 -8.32
CA VAL A 14 -9.08 -0.22 -7.23
C VAL A 14 -10.05 0.94 -7.12
N LYS A 15 -11.30 0.62 -6.80
CA LYS A 15 -12.35 1.61 -6.54
C LYS A 15 -12.29 2.11 -5.09
N ALA A 16 -12.97 3.23 -4.82
CA ALA A 16 -12.98 3.86 -3.49
C ALA A 16 -13.53 2.94 -2.38
N ASP A 17 -14.58 2.18 -2.69
CA ASP A 17 -15.18 1.18 -1.81
C ASP A 17 -14.21 0.04 -1.48
N GLU A 18 -13.37 -0.37 -2.43
CA GLU A 18 -12.32 -1.36 -2.19
C GLU A 18 -11.23 -0.83 -1.25
N ILE A 19 -10.79 0.42 -1.45
CA ILE A 19 -9.84 1.09 -0.54
C ILE A 19 -10.43 1.17 0.88
N PHE A 20 -11.72 1.49 0.99
CA PHE A 20 -12.44 1.50 2.26
C PHE A 20 -12.44 0.10 2.91
N ALA A 21 -12.77 -0.95 2.15
CA ALA A 21 -12.73 -2.33 2.63
C ALA A 21 -11.32 -2.74 3.10
N PHE A 22 -10.27 -2.31 2.39
CA PHE A 22 -8.89 -2.54 2.84
C PHE A 22 -8.61 -1.85 4.17
N CYS A 23 -9.01 -0.59 4.33
CA CYS A 23 -8.81 0.13 5.59
C CYS A 23 -9.61 -0.46 6.77
N GLN A 24 -10.64 -1.27 6.52
CA GLN A 24 -11.30 -2.06 7.57
C GLN A 24 -10.51 -3.33 7.93
N LYS A 25 -9.89 -3.98 6.93
CA LYS A 25 -9.21 -5.28 7.10
C LYS A 25 -7.77 -5.16 7.61
N TYR A 26 -7.12 -4.04 7.35
CA TYR A 26 -5.72 -3.77 7.67
C TYR A 26 -5.59 -2.67 8.72
N ASP A 27 -4.57 -2.78 9.56
CA ASP A 27 -4.29 -1.78 10.60
C ASP A 27 -3.67 -0.51 10.00
N ARG A 28 -2.92 -0.67 8.90
CA ARG A 28 -2.35 0.43 8.10
C ARG A 28 -2.36 0.06 6.62
N VAL A 29 -2.70 1.02 5.77
CA VAL A 29 -2.76 0.92 4.31
C VAL A 29 -1.93 2.05 3.73
N TYR A 30 -0.83 1.69 3.06
CA TYR A 30 0.04 2.62 2.35
C TYR A 30 -0.22 2.49 0.86
N VAL A 31 -0.64 3.58 0.23
CA VAL A 31 -0.95 3.64 -1.19
C VAL A 31 0.04 4.54 -1.87
N SER A 32 0.75 4.03 -2.87
CA SER A 32 1.72 4.82 -3.64
C SER A 32 1.24 5.04 -5.06
N PHE A 33 1.39 6.27 -5.56
CA PHE A 33 0.98 6.66 -6.90
C PHE A 33 1.85 7.78 -7.45
N ALA A 34 2.18 7.71 -8.74
CA ALA A 34 2.95 8.70 -9.49
C ALA A 34 2.08 9.45 -10.53
N LYS A 35 1.14 8.77 -11.18
CA LYS A 35 0.13 9.34 -12.07
C LYS A 35 -1.22 9.31 -11.36
N THR A 36 -1.92 10.43 -11.36
CA THR A 36 -3.29 10.52 -10.83
C THR A 36 -4.30 10.25 -11.94
N PRO A 37 -5.11 9.19 -11.85
CA PRO A 37 -6.40 9.16 -12.53
C PRO A 37 -7.56 8.88 -11.55
N ALA A 38 -7.35 8.91 -10.23
CA ALA A 38 -8.43 8.65 -9.28
C ALA A 38 -9.38 9.86 -9.22
N ILE A 39 -10.35 9.90 -10.12
CA ILE A 39 -11.51 10.76 -10.05
C ILE A 39 -12.46 10.12 -9.04
N PHE A 40 -12.42 10.58 -7.80
CA PHE A 40 -13.42 10.23 -6.80
C PHE A 40 -14.68 11.05 -7.06
N ALA A 41 -15.84 10.40 -7.03
CA ALA A 41 -17.10 11.12 -7.02
C ALA A 41 -17.24 11.83 -5.66
N LEU A 42 -17.98 12.95 -5.62
CA LEU A 42 -18.16 13.71 -4.38
C LEU A 42 -18.78 12.84 -3.26
N GLN A 43 -19.63 11.88 -3.62
CA GLN A 43 -20.20 10.88 -2.72
C GLN A 43 -19.15 9.97 -2.04
N ASP A 44 -17.97 9.80 -2.65
CA ASP A 44 -16.87 9.00 -2.09
C ASP A 44 -16.14 9.76 -0.96
N ILE A 45 -16.31 11.09 -0.87
CA ILE A 45 -15.69 11.93 0.17
C ILE A 45 -16.22 11.57 1.56
N GLU A 46 -17.51 11.24 1.70
CA GLU A 46 -18.08 10.78 2.97
C GLU A 46 -17.50 9.43 3.40
N LEU A 47 -17.17 8.57 2.43
CA LEU A 47 -16.53 7.28 2.68
C LEU A 47 -15.07 7.47 3.09
N LEU A 48 -14.35 8.36 2.41
CA LEU A 48 -12.97 8.73 2.70
C LEU A 48 -12.86 9.45 4.05
N SER A 49 -13.82 10.29 4.44
CA SER A 49 -13.80 10.98 5.73
C SER A 49 -13.90 10.00 6.90
N LYS A 50 -14.64 8.90 6.73
CA LYS A 50 -14.71 7.79 7.71
C LYS A 50 -13.38 7.03 7.85
N LEU A 51 -12.46 7.16 6.89
CA LEU A 51 -11.12 6.55 6.93
C LEU A 51 -10.05 7.44 7.59
N LEU A 52 -10.36 8.70 7.89
CA LEU A 52 -9.40 9.70 8.40
C LEU A 52 -8.84 9.38 9.80
N ASN A 53 -9.36 8.36 10.48
CA ASN A 53 -8.72 7.77 11.66
C ASN A 53 -7.49 6.93 11.26
N TYR A 54 -6.46 7.57 10.72
CA TYR A 54 -5.05 7.15 10.61
C TYR A 54 -4.72 5.79 9.94
N LYS A 55 -5.67 5.14 9.28
CA LYS A 55 -5.41 3.83 8.64
C LYS A 55 -4.87 3.97 7.22
N LEU A 56 -5.13 5.08 6.53
CA LEU A 56 -4.71 5.32 5.16
C LEU A 56 -3.56 6.32 5.08
N PHE A 57 -2.49 5.95 4.37
CA PHE A 57 -1.31 6.75 4.11
C PHE A 57 -1.10 6.85 2.61
N LEU A 58 -1.02 8.08 2.10
CA LEU A 58 -0.82 8.36 0.68
C LEU A 58 0.64 8.74 0.44
N ILE A 59 1.29 8.05 -0.51
CA ILE A 59 2.67 8.29 -0.93
C ILE A 59 2.63 8.81 -2.37
N THR A 60 2.75 10.12 -2.52
CA THR A 60 2.70 10.78 -3.84
C THR A 60 4.09 10.84 -4.45
N MET A 61 4.22 10.31 -5.67
CA MET A 61 5.47 10.18 -6.43
C MET A 61 5.37 10.92 -7.78
N ALA A 62 4.77 12.11 -7.78
CA ALA A 62 4.31 12.82 -8.98
C ALA A 62 5.40 13.64 -9.73
N GLU A 63 6.60 13.77 -9.16
CA GLU A 63 7.66 14.62 -9.69
C GLU A 63 8.21 14.12 -11.05
N ASN A 64 8.17 12.80 -11.30
CA ASN A 64 8.63 12.20 -12.55
C ASN A 64 7.65 11.13 -13.08
N LYS A 65 6.70 11.56 -13.92
CA LYS A 65 5.64 10.70 -14.53
C LYS A 65 6.13 9.56 -15.44
N LYS A 66 7.45 9.42 -15.65
CA LYS A 66 8.07 8.40 -16.51
C LYS A 66 8.84 7.31 -15.74
N SER A 67 8.87 7.37 -14.40
CA SER A 67 9.64 6.43 -13.58
C SER A 67 8.75 5.49 -12.78
N ASN A 68 9.34 4.38 -12.31
CA ASN A 68 8.82 3.44 -11.29
C ASN A 68 8.66 4.09 -9.90
N GLY A 69 8.22 5.35 -9.86
CA GLY A 69 8.17 6.19 -8.67
C GLY A 69 7.29 5.56 -7.59
N ALA A 70 6.14 5.01 -7.99
CA ALA A 70 5.23 4.33 -7.07
C ALA A 70 5.94 3.17 -6.33
N ASP A 71 6.65 2.33 -7.07
CA ASP A 71 7.41 1.18 -6.55
C ASP A 71 8.51 1.62 -5.61
N PHE A 72 9.27 2.66 -5.98
CA PHE A 72 10.29 3.26 -5.11
C PHE A 72 9.69 3.78 -3.81
N GLY A 73 8.54 4.46 -3.88
CA GLY A 73 7.80 4.94 -2.72
C GLY A 73 7.42 3.79 -1.78
N LEU A 74 6.87 2.70 -2.32
CA LEU A 74 6.50 1.53 -1.52
C LEU A 74 7.72 0.80 -0.96
N ALA A 75 8.80 0.66 -1.73
CA ALA A 75 10.05 0.05 -1.26
C ALA A 75 10.68 0.86 -0.11
N PHE A 76 10.72 2.18 -0.24
CA PHE A 76 11.22 3.07 0.80
C PHE A 76 10.41 2.93 2.09
N TYR A 77 9.08 3.04 2.01
CA TYR A 77 8.22 2.91 3.18
C TYR A 77 8.21 1.50 3.75
N ALA A 78 8.32 0.44 2.94
CA ALA A 78 8.52 -0.92 3.45
C ALA A 78 9.77 -1.02 4.32
N GLY A 79 10.87 -0.40 3.89
CA GLY A 79 12.12 -0.29 4.66
C GLY A 79 11.93 0.45 5.98
N VAL A 80 11.33 1.65 5.94
CA VAL A 80 11.03 2.45 7.14
C VAL A 80 10.13 1.69 8.12
N LEU A 81 9.08 1.04 7.64
CA LEU A 81 8.18 0.25 8.49
C LEU A 81 8.89 -0.96 9.08
N SER A 82 9.80 -1.59 8.34
CA SER A 82 10.58 -2.72 8.85
C SER A 82 11.49 -2.35 10.03
N SER A 83 11.90 -1.08 10.17
CA SER A 83 12.68 -0.61 11.32
C SER A 83 11.81 -0.14 12.49
N GLN A 84 10.55 0.23 12.23
CA GLN A 84 9.61 0.70 13.25
C GLN A 84 8.79 -0.41 13.91
N PHE A 85 8.70 -1.58 13.28
CA PHE A 85 7.83 -2.67 13.73
C PHE A 85 8.62 -3.92 14.09
N GLU A 86 8.06 -4.75 14.97
CA GLU A 86 8.66 -6.04 15.33
C GLU A 86 8.14 -7.17 14.41
N PRO A 87 9.02 -8.05 13.88
CA PRO A 87 8.64 -9.13 12.96
C PRO A 87 7.64 -10.15 13.52
N ASN A 88 7.72 -10.45 14.82
CA ASN A 88 6.81 -11.39 15.50
C ASN A 88 5.40 -10.79 15.73
N LYS A 89 5.24 -9.47 15.65
CA LYS A 89 3.98 -8.76 15.89
C LYS A 89 3.34 -8.22 14.61
N THR A 90 4.02 -8.31 13.47
CA THR A 90 3.62 -7.61 12.23
C THR A 90 3.68 -8.53 11.01
N LYS A 91 2.68 -8.40 10.15
CA LYS A 91 2.61 -9.08 8.85
C LYS A 91 2.36 -8.06 7.75
N PHE A 92 3.19 -8.11 6.72
CA PHE A 92 3.04 -7.28 5.53
C PHE A 92 2.21 -8.00 4.47
N TYR A 93 1.40 -7.21 3.78
CA TYR A 93 0.63 -7.59 2.61
C TYR A 93 1.00 -6.65 1.49
N ILE A 94 1.29 -7.19 0.31
CA ILE A 94 1.65 -6.41 -0.87
C ILE A 94 0.60 -6.71 -1.93
N LEU A 95 -0.17 -5.69 -2.32
CA LEU A 95 -1.14 -5.78 -3.41
C LEU A 95 -0.56 -5.08 -4.64
N SER A 96 -0.03 -5.88 -5.56
CA SER A 96 0.44 -5.45 -6.88
C SER A 96 0.30 -6.62 -7.86
N SER A 97 0.00 -6.31 -9.13
CA SER A 97 0.08 -7.28 -10.22
C SER A 97 1.49 -7.36 -10.83
N ASP A 98 2.40 -6.46 -10.42
CA ASP A 98 3.78 -6.43 -10.86
C ASP A 98 4.65 -7.43 -10.08
N ARG A 99 5.46 -8.19 -10.82
CA ARG A 99 6.38 -9.19 -10.26
C ARG A 99 7.58 -8.56 -9.57
N ASP A 100 7.96 -7.33 -9.93
CA ASP A 100 9.10 -6.65 -9.33
C ASP A 100 8.89 -6.36 -7.83
N PHE A 101 7.63 -6.35 -7.38
CA PHE A 101 7.29 -6.28 -5.95
C PHE A 101 7.72 -7.50 -5.14
N GLU A 102 8.06 -8.63 -5.79
CA GLU A 102 8.67 -9.77 -5.11
C GLU A 102 10.00 -9.38 -4.45
N HIS A 103 10.73 -8.40 -5.00
CA HIS A 103 11.95 -7.88 -4.38
C HIS A 103 11.66 -7.25 -3.02
N ILE A 104 10.60 -6.46 -2.88
CA ILE A 104 10.18 -5.87 -1.60
C ILE A 104 9.79 -6.99 -0.62
N ALA A 105 9.05 -8.00 -1.08
CA ALA A 105 8.67 -9.13 -0.24
C ALA A 105 9.89 -9.87 0.31
N ARG A 106 10.86 -10.18 -0.56
CA ARG A 106 12.12 -10.86 -0.17
C ARG A 106 12.94 -10.02 0.81
N LEU A 107 13.01 -8.69 0.62
CA LEU A 107 13.73 -7.80 1.54
C LEU A 107 13.09 -7.77 2.94
N LEU A 108 11.76 -7.71 3.02
CA LEU A 108 11.03 -7.80 4.29
C LEU A 108 11.20 -9.17 4.96
N GLN A 109 11.19 -10.26 4.19
CA GLN A 109 11.45 -11.62 4.69
C GLN A 109 12.89 -11.78 5.22
N LYS A 110 13.89 -11.14 4.59
CA LYS A 110 15.27 -11.08 5.12
C LYS A 110 15.35 -10.40 6.48
N LYS A 111 14.40 -9.53 6.80
CA LYS A 111 14.20 -8.92 8.14
C LYS A 111 13.28 -9.75 9.04
N SER A 112 13.03 -11.02 8.68
CA SER A 112 12.20 -11.99 9.39
C SER A 112 10.70 -11.67 9.46
N PHE A 113 10.20 -10.72 8.68
CA PHE A 113 8.77 -10.44 8.63
C PHE A 113 8.00 -11.51 7.86
N LYS A 114 6.78 -11.78 8.30
CA LYS A 114 5.80 -12.53 7.49
C LYS A 114 5.29 -11.59 6.39
N VAL A 115 5.34 -12.05 5.15
CA VAL A 115 4.87 -11.29 3.98
C VAL A 115 3.92 -12.14 3.17
N LYS A 116 2.84 -11.54 2.65
CA LYS A 116 1.97 -12.14 1.64
C LYS A 116 1.80 -11.18 0.48
N GLN A 117 2.28 -11.56 -0.71
CA GLN A 117 1.85 -10.89 -1.94
C GLN A 117 0.45 -11.40 -2.30
N VAL A 118 -0.44 -10.47 -2.60
CA VAL A 118 -1.81 -10.71 -3.03
C VAL A 118 -1.95 -10.11 -4.42
N THR A 119 -2.54 -10.86 -5.33
CA THR A 119 -3.03 -10.36 -6.61
C THR A 119 -4.53 -10.11 -6.48
N LYS A 120 -5.06 -9.16 -7.25
CA LYS A 120 -6.50 -9.04 -7.45
C LYS A 120 -6.91 -10.16 -8.41
N GLU A 121 -7.81 -11.04 -7.99
CA GLU A 121 -8.43 -12.05 -8.87
C GLU A 121 -9.31 -11.38 -9.92
#